data_AF-A0A8K0WUL7-F1
#
_entry.id   AF-A0A8K0WUL7-F1
#
_cell.length_a   1.000
_cell.length_b   1.000
_cell.length_c   1.000
_cell.angle_alpha   90.00
_cell.angle_beta   90.00
_cell.angle_gamma   90.00
#
_symmetry.space_group_name_H-M   'P 1'
#
loop_
_entity.id
_entity.type
_entity.pdbx_description
1 polymer ?
#
loop_
_entity_poly.entity_id
_entity_poly.type
_entity_poly.pdbx_seq_one_letter_code
_entity_poly.pdbx_strand_id
1 'polypeptide(L)'
;MSYDAWNYLGFGKSATQDPKSGGGIAMDYQVVDPSECADLLDDGKLPLSAANSMNYLSSCLSQPNSWVAKNYKLININDPCCRNGIDEVCKLNLAVSNQPSCPGTLGSVGQLDMPVININYGTGKKEVAL
;
A
#
# COMPACT_ATOMS: atom_id res chain seq x y z
N MET A 1 8.96 -2.66 -5.09
CA MET A 1 8.36 -2.86 -6.43
C MET A 1 7.92 -4.32 -6.55
N SER A 2 6.75 -4.59 -7.12
CA SER A 2 6.29 -5.98 -7.34
C SER A 2 7.09 -6.65 -8.47
N TYR A 3 7.06 -7.99 -8.52
CA TYR A 3 7.68 -8.75 -9.62
C TYR A 3 7.12 -8.35 -10.99
N ASP A 4 5.80 -8.14 -11.07
CA ASP A 4 5.14 -7.71 -12.31
C ASP A 4 5.59 -6.33 -12.77
N ALA A 5 5.67 -5.37 -11.85
CA ALA A 5 6.15 -4.03 -12.17
C ALA A 5 7.62 -4.04 -12.60
N TRP A 6 8.48 -4.86 -11.98
CA TRP A 6 9.87 -5.04 -12.43
C TRP A 6 9.95 -5.65 -13.83
N ASN A 7 9.13 -6.67 -14.11
CA ASN A 7 9.11 -7.34 -15.41
C ASN A 7 8.62 -6.40 -16.52
N TYR A 8 7.56 -5.64 -16.23
CA TYR A 8 7.03 -4.66 -17.16
C TYR A 8 8.03 -3.53 -17.40
N LEU A 9 8.63 -2.98 -16.34
CA LEU A 9 9.60 -1.88 -16.46
C LEU A 9 10.85 -2.30 -17.25
N GLY A 10 11.37 -3.51 -17.02
CA GLY A 10 12.58 -3.99 -17.70
C GLY A 10 12.36 -4.49 -19.12
N PHE A 11 11.18 -5.02 -19.44
CA PHE A 11 10.95 -5.81 -20.67
C PHE A 11 9.65 -5.48 -21.41
N GLY A 12 8.86 -4.52 -20.94
CA GLY A 12 7.64 -4.04 -21.58
C GLY A 12 6.46 -5.01 -21.52
N LYS A 13 6.54 -6.08 -20.73
CA LYS A 13 5.48 -7.10 -20.61
C LYS A 13 5.23 -7.46 -19.16
N SER A 14 3.97 -7.74 -18.83
CA SER A 14 3.62 -8.32 -17.52
C SER A 14 4.33 -9.66 -17.31
N ALA A 15 4.72 -9.94 -16.07
CA ALA A 15 5.23 -11.23 -15.65
C ALA A 15 4.24 -12.37 -15.88
N THR A 16 2.94 -12.08 -15.97
CA THR A 16 1.92 -13.09 -16.31
C THR A 16 1.95 -13.49 -17.79
N GLN A 17 2.55 -12.67 -18.66
CA GLN A 17 2.59 -12.89 -20.11
C GLN A 17 3.95 -13.41 -20.58
N ASP A 18 5.04 -12.83 -20.11
CA ASP A 18 6.40 -13.20 -20.48
C ASP A 18 7.32 -13.06 -19.25
N PRO A 19 7.25 -14.02 -18.31
CA PRO A 19 8.01 -13.98 -17.07
C PRO A 19 9.51 -14.05 -17.35
N LYS A 20 10.24 -13.03 -16.89
CA LYS A 20 11.71 -13.02 -16.87
C LYS A 20 12.22 -13.39 -15.49
N SER A 21 13.37 -14.06 -15.48
CA SER A 21 14.15 -14.31 -14.28
C SER A 21 15.44 -13.51 -14.37
N GLY A 22 15.90 -12.98 -13.25
CA GLY A 22 17.03 -12.07 -13.16
C GLY A 22 17.06 -11.29 -11.84
N GLY A 23 18.07 -10.43 -11.72
CA GLY A 23 18.29 -9.56 -10.57
C GLY A 23 18.14 -8.07 -10.92
N GLY A 24 18.92 -7.22 -10.25
CA GLY A 24 18.90 -5.78 -10.48
C GLY A 24 19.19 -5.40 -11.93
N ILE A 25 18.46 -4.41 -12.43
CA ILE A 25 18.69 -3.76 -13.72
C ILE A 25 19.15 -2.33 -13.41
N ALA A 26 20.28 -1.90 -13.97
CA ALA A 26 20.75 -0.53 -13.78
C ALA A 26 19.83 0.43 -14.54
N MET A 27 19.26 1.40 -13.83
CA MET A 27 18.34 2.40 -14.36
C MET A 27 18.57 3.74 -13.68
N ASP A 28 18.33 4.82 -14.40
CA ASP A 28 18.21 6.15 -13.81
C ASP A 28 16.83 6.29 -13.14
N TYR A 29 16.78 7.06 -12.05
CA TYR A 29 15.54 7.36 -11.36
C TYR A 29 15.49 8.84 -10.99
N GLN A 30 14.28 9.34 -10.83
CA GLN A 30 14.02 10.67 -10.29
C GLN A 30 12.90 10.59 -9.27
N VAL A 31 12.95 11.47 -8.27
CA VAL A 31 11.85 11.63 -7.33
C VAL A 31 10.87 12.63 -7.95
N VAL A 32 9.62 12.22 -8.10
CA VAL A 32 8.52 13.04 -8.63
C VAL A 32 7.50 13.35 -7.55
N ASP A 33 6.58 14.27 -7.84
CA ASP A 33 5.44 14.52 -6.94
C ASP A 33 4.55 13.25 -6.86
N PRO A 34 4.01 12.88 -5.68
CA PRO A 34 3.15 11.70 -5.56
C PRO A 34 1.90 11.72 -6.46
N SER A 35 1.46 12.89 -6.94
CA SER A 35 0.37 13.01 -7.90
C SER A 35 0.66 12.34 -9.26
N GLU A 36 1.93 12.16 -9.63
CA GLU A 36 2.32 11.39 -10.81
C GLU A 36 2.01 9.88 -10.67
N CYS A 37 1.68 9.42 -9.45
CA CYS A 37 1.24 8.06 -9.17
C CYS A 37 -0.26 7.97 -8.85
N ALA A 38 -1.05 9.02 -9.13
CA ALA A 38 -2.46 9.07 -8.75
C ALA A 38 -3.31 7.96 -9.40
N ASP A 39 -2.94 7.51 -10.59
CA ASP A 39 -3.57 6.39 -11.30
C ASP A 39 -3.36 5.02 -10.62
N LEU A 40 -2.37 4.92 -9.74
CA LEU A 40 -2.11 3.74 -8.91
C LEU A 40 -2.89 3.77 -7.59
N LEU A 41 -3.57 4.87 -7.26
CA LEU A 41 -4.31 5.06 -6.02
C LEU A 41 -5.82 4.98 -6.28
N ASP A 42 -6.57 4.40 -5.33
CA ASP A 42 -8.03 4.19 -5.47
C ASP A 42 -8.82 5.51 -5.47
N ASP A 43 -8.66 6.32 -4.42
CA ASP A 43 -9.33 7.62 -4.26
C ASP A 43 -8.36 8.81 -4.28
N GLY A 44 -7.17 8.61 -4.88
CA GLY A 44 -6.09 9.60 -4.94
C GLY A 44 -5.40 9.87 -3.60
N LYS A 45 -5.73 9.11 -2.55
CA LYS A 45 -5.11 9.21 -1.22
C LYS A 45 -4.19 8.03 -0.96
N LEU A 46 -3.16 8.25 -0.16
CA LEU A 46 -2.28 7.18 0.31
C LEU A 46 -3.00 6.36 1.40
N PRO A 47 -3.29 5.07 1.15
CA PRO A 47 -3.82 4.19 2.17
C PRO A 47 -2.72 3.86 3.19
N LEU A 48 -3.05 4.02 4.47
CA LEU A 48 -2.18 3.74 5.59
C LEU A 48 -2.89 2.81 6.58
N SER A 49 -2.17 1.84 7.14
CA SER A 49 -2.73 0.97 8.17
C SER A 49 -2.97 1.78 9.44
N ALA A 50 -4.23 1.85 9.87
CA ALA A 50 -4.63 2.67 11.01
C ALA A 50 -3.87 2.29 12.29
N ALA A 51 -3.62 0.99 12.51
CA ALA A 51 -2.93 0.50 13.69
C ALA A 51 -1.40 0.68 13.63
N ASN A 52 -0.81 0.72 12.43
CA ASN A 52 0.65 0.55 12.26
C ASN A 52 1.37 1.78 11.67
N SER A 53 0.66 2.74 11.08
CA SER A 53 1.28 3.85 10.32
C SER A 53 1.40 5.19 11.08
N MET A 54 1.08 5.22 12.37
CA MET A 54 0.92 6.49 13.12
C MET A 54 2.20 7.31 13.29
N ASN A 55 3.37 6.67 13.37
CA ASN A 55 4.65 7.39 13.44
C ASN A 55 4.96 8.12 12.13
N TYR A 56 4.72 7.46 11.00
CA TYR A 56 4.89 8.07 9.68
C TYR A 56 3.90 9.21 9.47
N LEU A 57 2.61 8.95 9.71
CA LEU A 57 1.56 9.94 9.50
C LEU A 57 1.75 11.17 10.40
N SER A 58 2.06 10.99 11.69
CA SER A 58 2.30 12.12 12.59
C SER A 58 3.50 12.98 12.15
N SER A 59 4.55 12.36 11.61
CA SER A 59 5.71 13.07 11.03
C SER A 59 5.36 13.84 9.75
N CYS A 60 4.42 13.33 8.95
CA CYS A 60 3.91 14.07 7.79
C CYS A 60 2.98 15.20 8.21
N LEU A 61 2.11 15.00 9.19
CA LEU A 61 1.16 16.00 9.69
C LEU A 61 1.85 17.19 10.35
N SER A 62 3.04 17.01 10.94
CA SER A 62 3.87 18.11 11.44
C SER A 62 4.47 18.97 10.31
N GLN A 63 4.40 18.50 9.06
CA GLN A 63 4.78 19.20 7.84
C GLN A 63 3.52 19.48 7.01
N PRO A 64 2.76 20.54 7.30
CA PRO A 64 1.43 20.77 6.73
C PRO A 64 1.42 20.93 5.20
N ASN A 65 2.57 21.20 4.58
CA ASN A 65 2.74 21.28 3.14
C ASN A 65 3.09 19.93 2.47
N SER A 66 3.35 18.87 3.24
CA SER A 66 3.57 17.55 2.66
C SER A 66 2.31 17.05 1.96
N TRP A 67 2.50 16.35 0.84
CA TRP A 67 1.38 15.78 0.09
C TRP A 67 0.57 14.80 0.95
N VAL A 68 1.23 13.99 1.78
CA VAL A 68 0.58 13.01 2.66
C VAL A 68 -0.29 13.66 3.73
N ALA A 69 0.13 14.78 4.32
CA ALA A 69 -0.71 15.51 5.30
C ALA A 69 -2.06 15.94 4.71
N LYS A 70 -2.13 16.09 3.39
CA LYS A 70 -3.34 16.49 2.65
C LYS A 70 -4.07 15.30 1.99
N ASN A 71 -3.38 14.20 1.74
CA ASN A 71 -3.86 13.08 0.91
C ASN A 71 -3.57 11.71 1.54
N TYR A 72 -4.18 11.44 2.69
CA TYR A 72 -4.10 10.12 3.34
C TYR A 72 -5.48 9.56 3.68
N LYS A 73 -5.53 8.24 3.86
CA LYS A 73 -6.69 7.51 4.38
C LYS A 73 -6.19 6.43 5.33
N LEU A 74 -6.80 6.34 6.50
CA LEU A 74 -6.47 5.28 7.47
C LEU A 74 -7.47 4.14 7.32
N ILE A 75 -6.97 2.94 7.11
CA ILE A 75 -7.77 1.73 6.90
C ILE A 75 -7.48 0.75 8.04
N ASN A 76 -8.52 0.15 8.62
CA ASN A 76 -8.39 -0.80 9.75
C ASN A 76 -7.98 -2.22 9.31
N ILE A 77 -7.09 -2.34 8.33
CA ILE A 77 -6.47 -3.59 7.91
C ILE A 77 -5.10 -3.68 8.59
N ASN A 78 -4.85 -4.79 9.28
CA ASN A 78 -3.65 -4.97 10.09
C ASN A 78 -2.52 -5.72 9.36
N ASP A 79 -2.85 -6.35 8.23
CA ASP A 79 -1.98 -7.27 7.51
C ASP A 79 -1.71 -6.75 6.09
N PRO A 80 -0.45 -6.61 5.64
CA PRO A 80 -0.14 -6.25 4.26
C PRO A 80 -0.69 -7.25 3.23
N CYS A 81 -0.91 -8.51 3.60
CA CYS A 81 -1.57 -9.52 2.76
C CYS A 81 -3.11 -9.44 2.83
N CYS A 82 -3.68 -8.44 3.50
CA CYS A 82 -5.12 -8.24 3.68
C CYS A 82 -5.87 -9.43 4.29
N ARG A 83 -5.19 -10.27 5.08
CA ARG A 83 -5.82 -11.46 5.72
C ARG A 83 -6.62 -11.11 6.97
N ASN A 84 -6.18 -10.08 7.69
CA ASN A 84 -6.69 -9.76 9.01
C ASN A 84 -7.00 -8.26 9.13
N GLY A 85 -8.13 -7.94 9.74
CA GLY A 85 -8.59 -6.58 9.95
C GLY A 85 -10.10 -6.42 9.83
N ILE A 86 -10.51 -5.18 9.60
CA ILE A 86 -11.85 -4.80 9.18
C ILE A 86 -11.66 -3.82 8.02
N ASP A 87 -12.31 -4.08 6.88
CA ASP A 87 -12.28 -3.15 5.74
C ASP A 87 -13.15 -1.91 6.03
N GLU A 88 -12.59 -0.99 6.79
CA GLU A 88 -13.25 0.24 7.20
C GLU A 88 -12.26 1.40 7.30
N VAL A 89 -12.80 2.62 7.17
CA VAL A 89 -12.04 3.85 7.25
C VAL A 89 -12.04 4.38 8.68
N CYS A 90 -10.85 4.69 9.20
CA CYS A 90 -10.67 5.31 10.50
C CYS A 90 -10.45 6.82 10.37
N LYS A 91 -10.78 7.54 11.43
CA LYS A 91 -10.58 8.99 11.56
C LYS A 91 -9.51 9.27 12.60
N LEU A 92 -8.69 10.29 12.35
CA LEU A 92 -7.66 10.73 13.29
C LEU A 92 -7.94 12.15 13.75
N ASN A 93 -7.88 12.37 15.05
CA ASN A 93 -7.84 13.70 15.64
C ASN A 93 -6.73 13.75 16.70
N LEU A 94 -5.56 14.25 16.31
CA LEU A 94 -4.38 14.34 17.18
C LEU A 94 -4.57 15.30 18.37
N ALA A 95 -5.57 16.19 18.34
CA ALA A 95 -5.93 17.01 19.49
C ALA A 95 -6.64 16.20 20.59
N VAL A 96 -7.15 15.01 20.27
CA VAL A 96 -7.89 14.13 21.19
C VAL A 96 -7.08 12.89 21.53
N SER A 97 -6.47 12.24 20.54
CA SER A 97 -5.73 10.99 20.73
C SER A 97 -4.65 10.80 19.67
N ASN A 98 -3.58 10.10 20.03
CA ASN A 98 -2.57 9.61 19.10
C ASN A 98 -3.01 8.33 18.36
N GLN A 99 -4.18 7.76 18.69
CA GLN A 99 -4.76 6.59 18.05
C GLN A 99 -5.96 6.98 17.17
N PRO A 100 -6.09 6.41 15.96
CA PRO A 100 -7.28 6.58 15.13
C PRO A 100 -8.53 5.98 15.77
N SER A 101 -9.67 6.63 15.56
CA SER A 101 -10.99 6.09 15.87
C SER A 101 -11.57 5.40 14.65
N CYS A 102 -11.88 4.12 14.78
CA CYS A 102 -12.50 3.28 13.75
C CYS A 102 -13.94 2.92 14.19
N PRO A 103 -14.86 2.62 13.25
CA PRO A 103 -16.19 2.10 13.61
C PRO A 103 -16.12 0.78 14.40
N GLY A 104 -15.22 -0.12 14.02
CA GLY A 104 -14.87 -1.33 14.77
C GLY A 104 -13.67 -1.15 15.69
N THR A 105 -13.20 -2.27 16.26
CA THR A 105 -12.00 -2.29 17.11
C THR A 105 -10.76 -2.01 16.27
N LEU A 106 -10.05 -0.93 16.58
CA LEU A 106 -8.75 -0.61 15.97
C LEU A 106 -7.79 -1.80 16.13
N GLY A 107 -7.16 -2.23 15.03
CA GLY A 107 -6.21 -3.34 15.04
C GLY A 107 -6.87 -4.71 15.23
N SER A 108 -8.17 -4.84 14.91
CA SER A 108 -8.86 -6.12 14.87
C SER A 108 -8.09 -7.17 14.06
N VAL A 109 -8.15 -8.42 14.49
CA VAL A 109 -7.54 -9.59 13.83
C VAL A 109 -8.59 -10.49 13.17
N GLY A 110 -9.79 -9.95 12.91
CA GLY A 110 -10.83 -10.68 12.19
C GLY A 110 -10.37 -11.06 10.78
N GLN A 111 -10.74 -12.25 10.32
CA GLN A 111 -10.38 -12.72 8.99
C GLN A 111 -11.14 -11.93 7.91
N LEU A 112 -10.41 -11.48 6.90
CA LEU A 112 -10.94 -10.79 5.72
C LEU A 112 -11.00 -11.73 4.52
N ASP A 113 -12.00 -11.53 3.67
CA ASP A 113 -12.15 -12.23 2.38
C ASP A 113 -11.65 -11.34 1.23
N MET A 114 -10.37 -10.96 1.31
CA MET A 114 -9.70 -10.06 0.36
C MET A 114 -8.36 -10.66 -0.08
N PRO A 115 -8.38 -11.67 -0.96
CA PRO A 115 -7.16 -12.37 -1.34
C PRO A 115 -6.19 -11.46 -2.11
N VAL A 116 -5.00 -11.27 -1.57
CA VAL A 116 -3.88 -10.69 -2.32
C VAL A 116 -3.30 -11.75 -3.25
N ILE A 117 -3.09 -11.40 -4.51
CA ILE A 117 -2.60 -12.33 -5.53
C ILE A 117 -1.13 -12.04 -5.84
N ASN A 118 -0.30 -13.06 -5.62
CA ASN A 118 1.09 -13.08 -6.03
C ASN A 118 1.23 -13.62 -7.45
N ILE A 119 2.33 -13.26 -8.10
CA ILE A 119 2.79 -13.89 -9.34
C ILE A 119 4.07 -14.65 -9.01
N ASN A 120 4.03 -15.97 -9.17
CA ASN A 120 5.14 -16.85 -8.85
C ASN A 120 6.32 -16.56 -9.77
N TYR A 121 7.43 -16.21 -9.15
CA TYR A 121 8.65 -15.77 -9.81
C TYR A 121 9.11 -16.74 -10.91
N GLY A 122 9.41 -16.21 -12.09
CA GLY A 122 9.88 -16.98 -13.24
C GLY A 122 8.82 -17.86 -13.92
N THR A 123 7.60 -17.92 -13.39
CA THR A 123 6.55 -18.82 -13.93
C THR A 123 5.33 -18.09 -14.50
N GLY A 124 5.08 -16.86 -14.05
CA GLY A 124 3.88 -16.09 -14.42
C GLY A 124 2.57 -16.61 -13.82
N LYS A 125 2.60 -17.69 -13.02
CA LYS A 125 1.42 -18.28 -12.38
C LYS A 125 0.94 -17.41 -11.22
N LYS A 126 -0.37 -17.24 -11.09
CA LYS A 126 -1.00 -16.53 -9.98
C LYS A 126 -1.22 -17.47 -8.79
N GLU A 127 -0.95 -16.99 -7.59
CA GLU A 127 -1.18 -17.72 -6.35
C GLU A 127 -1.69 -16.76 -5.27
N VAL A 128 -2.55 -17.24 -4.37
CA VAL A 128 -3.00 -16.44 -3.23
C VAL A 128 -1.83 -16.27 -2.27
N ALA A 129 -1.60 -15.03 -1.81
CA ALA A 129 -0.59 -14.74 -0.81
C ALA A 129 -0.90 -15.47 0.50
N LEU A 130 0.10 -16.18 1.04
CA LEU A 130 -0.01 -16.93 2.29
C LEU A 130 0.01 -16.01 3.51
#